data_AF-A0A4R8KBE3-F1
#
_entry.id   AF-A0A4R8KBE3-F1
#
_cell.length_a   1.000
_cell.length_b   1.000
_cell.length_c   1.000
_cell.angle_alpha   90.00
_cell.angle_beta   90.00
_cell.angle_gamma   90.00
#
_symmetry.space_group_name_H-M   'P 1'
#
loop_
_entity.id
_entity.type
_entity.pdbx_description
1 polymer ?
#
loop_
_entity_poly.entity_id
_entity_poly.type
_entity_poly.pdbx_seq_one_letter_code
_entity_poly.pdbx_strand_id
1 'polypeptide(L)'
;MNALNPNHEVTQHAQSNWQALMATLLCQIGESATLTIADIERLNMRFPGDQPVVMVHYHADTIELRLVSRTEGERLAREHGGLPQ
;
A
#
# COMPACT_ATOMS: atom_id res chain seq x y z
N MET A 1 -6.49 10.44 0.36
CA MET A 1 -5.69 9.40 1.05
C MET A 1 -4.43 10.06 1.59
N ASN A 2 -4.25 10.12 2.92
CA ASN A 2 -3.00 10.61 3.50
C ASN A 2 -1.94 9.51 3.35
N ALA A 3 -1.06 9.67 2.37
CA ALA A 3 0.04 8.74 2.13
C ALA A 3 1.06 8.80 3.27
N LEU A 4 1.62 7.64 3.61
CA LEU A 4 2.78 7.58 4.48
C LEU A 4 3.95 8.17 3.69
N ASN A 5 4.47 9.29 4.18
CA ASN A 5 5.59 10.01 3.57
C ASN A 5 5.32 10.57 2.15
N PRO A 6 4.47 11.60 2.01
CA PRO A 6 4.05 12.12 0.70
C PRO A 6 5.17 12.82 -0.09
N ASN A 7 6.28 13.16 0.56
CA ASN A 7 7.39 13.90 -0.07
C ASN A 7 8.51 12.98 -0.60
N HIS A 8 8.43 11.68 -0.35
CA HIS A 8 9.45 10.74 -0.78
C HIS A 8 9.17 10.24 -2.20
N GLU A 9 10.22 10.17 -3.02
CA GLU A 9 10.13 9.90 -4.45
C GLU A 9 9.36 8.60 -4.74
N VAL A 10 9.60 7.55 -3.94
CA VAL A 10 8.84 6.28 -4.01
C VAL A 10 7.33 6.46 -3.81
N THR A 11 6.92 7.26 -2.83
CA THR A 11 5.49 7.50 -2.55
C THR A 11 4.85 8.33 -3.66
N GLN A 12 5.56 9.33 -4.17
CA GLN A 12 5.08 10.15 -5.28
C GLN A 12 4.97 9.33 -6.57
N HIS A 13 5.99 8.53 -6.88
CA HIS A 13 5.94 7.60 -8.01
C HIS A 13 4.81 6.59 -7.87
N ALA A 14 4.59 6.02 -6.69
CA ALA A 14 3.50 5.09 -6.45
C ALA A 14 2.12 5.75 -6.62
N GLN A 15 1.94 6.99 -6.16
CA GLN A 15 0.69 7.74 -6.36
C GLN A 15 0.43 8.05 -7.83
N SER A 16 1.45 8.52 -8.57
CA SER A 16 1.33 8.78 -10.01
C SER A 16 1.11 7.50 -10.83
N ASN A 17 1.56 6.35 -10.33
CA ASN A 17 1.49 5.07 -11.04
C ASN A 17 0.47 4.07 -10.46
N TRP A 18 -0.43 4.52 -9.59
CA TRP A 18 -1.37 3.61 -8.91
C TRP A 18 -2.21 2.79 -9.88
N GLN A 19 -2.62 3.40 -11.00
CA GLN A 19 -3.37 2.70 -12.05
C GLN A 19 -2.56 1.58 -12.72
N ALA A 20 -1.25 1.79 -12.96
CA ALA A 20 -0.38 0.77 -13.54
C ALA A 20 -0.12 -0.39 -12.57
N LEU A 21 0.02 -0.10 -11.27
CA LEU A 21 0.14 -1.12 -10.23
C LEU A 21 -1.13 -1.99 -10.15
N MET A 22 -2.31 -1.36 -10.16
CA MET A 22 -3.58 -2.10 -10.16
C MET A 22 -3.77 -2.93 -11.43
N ALA A 23 -3.41 -2.40 -12.61
CA ALA A 23 -3.44 -3.17 -13.85
C ALA A 23 -2.53 -4.40 -13.78
N THR A 24 -1.31 -4.24 -13.25
CA THR A 24 -0.35 -5.34 -13.07
C THR A 24 -0.90 -6.41 -12.12
N LEU A 25 -1.54 -6.01 -11.02
CA LEU A 25 -2.20 -6.95 -10.10
C LEU A 25 -3.37 -7.66 -10.77
N LEU A 26 -4.21 -6.96 -11.55
CA LEU A 26 -5.30 -7.57 -12.29
C LEU A 26 -4.80 -8.61 -13.30
N CYS A 27 -3.70 -8.35 -13.99
CA CYS A 27 -3.06 -9.35 -14.85
C CYS A 27 -2.65 -10.63 -14.09
N GLN A 28 -2.35 -10.53 -12.79
CA GLN A 28 -2.02 -11.69 -11.95
C GLN A 28 -3.26 -12.43 -11.42
N ILE A 29 -4.37 -11.73 -11.15
CA ILE A 29 -5.56 -12.31 -10.50
C ILE A 29 -6.71 -12.66 -11.47
N GLY A 30 -6.63 -12.25 -12.74
CA GLY A 30 -7.58 -12.69 -13.80
C GLY A 30 -8.31 -11.57 -14.55
N GLU A 31 -7.61 -10.46 -14.85
CA GLU A 31 -8.05 -9.29 -15.66
C GLU A 31 -9.24 -8.49 -15.10
N SER A 32 -10.01 -9.07 -14.20
CA SER A 32 -11.15 -8.46 -13.53
C SER A 32 -11.24 -8.93 -12.08
N ALA A 33 -11.75 -8.05 -11.21
CA ALA A 33 -12.05 -8.37 -9.83
C ALA A 33 -13.26 -7.56 -9.37
N THR A 34 -14.16 -8.20 -8.62
CA THR A 34 -15.32 -7.54 -8.02
C THR A 34 -15.09 -7.43 -6.52
N LEU A 35 -15.14 -6.20 -6.01
CA LEU A 35 -15.06 -5.93 -4.57
C LEU A 35 -16.46 -5.65 -4.02
N THR A 36 -16.81 -6.33 -2.94
CA THR A 36 -18.06 -6.16 -2.22
C THR A 36 -17.87 -5.32 -0.96
N ILE A 37 -18.96 -4.81 -0.39
CA ILE A 37 -18.91 -4.12 0.92
C ILE A 37 -18.36 -5.05 2.00
N ALA A 38 -18.73 -6.34 1.97
CA ALA A 38 -18.22 -7.34 2.90
C ALA A 38 -16.70 -7.55 2.79
N ASP A 39 -16.09 -7.32 1.62
CA ASP A 39 -14.63 -7.37 1.47
C ASP A 39 -13.96 -6.21 2.21
N ILE A 40 -14.55 -5.02 2.13
CA ILE A 40 -14.06 -3.83 2.85
C ILE A 40 -14.23 -4.01 4.36
N GLU A 41 -15.36 -4.54 4.81
CA GLU A 41 -15.59 -4.86 6.22
C GLU A 41 -14.60 -5.91 6.73
N ARG A 42 -14.37 -6.99 5.96
CA ARG A 42 -13.35 -8.00 6.27
C ARG A 42 -11.94 -7.42 6.34
N LEU A 43 -11.60 -6.50 5.43
CA LEU A 43 -10.33 -5.80 5.46
C LEU A 43 -10.18 -4.98 6.74
N ASN A 44 -11.20 -4.22 7.13
CA ASN A 44 -11.17 -3.42 8.37
C ASN A 44 -11.11 -4.30 9.62
N MET A 45 -11.84 -5.43 9.66
CA MET A 45 -11.79 -6.38 10.78
C MET A 45 -10.42 -7.03 10.95
N ARG A 46 -9.62 -7.14 9.88
CA ARG A 46 -8.24 -7.65 9.93
C ARG A 46 -7.29 -6.73 10.70
N PHE A 47 -7.62 -5.45 10.81
CA PHE A 47 -6.81 -4.42 11.49
C PHE A 47 -7.65 -3.68 12.55
N PRO A 48 -8.05 -4.37 13.64
CA PRO A 48 -8.95 -3.78 14.63
C PRO A 48 -8.29 -2.59 15.34
N GLY A 49 -8.94 -1.42 15.27
CA GLY A 49 -8.43 -0.19 15.89
C GLY A 49 -7.30 0.50 15.12
N ASP A 50 -6.98 0.04 13.90
CA ASP A 50 -5.96 0.66 13.04
C ASP A 50 -6.46 0.70 11.58
N GLN A 51 -5.81 1.49 10.72
CA GLN A 51 -6.18 1.61 9.32
C GLN A 51 -5.33 0.68 8.44
N PRO A 52 -5.92 -0.09 7.53
CA PRO A 52 -5.16 -0.83 6.53
C PRO A 52 -4.46 0.14 5.58
N VAL A 53 -3.17 -0.10 5.31
CA VAL A 53 -2.39 0.65 4.33
C VAL A 53 -1.58 -0.31 3.46
N VAL A 54 -1.38 0.07 2.19
CA VAL A 54 -0.47 -0.64 1.30
C VAL A 54 0.87 0.09 1.33
N MET A 55 1.90 -0.59 1.81
CA MET A 55 3.28 -0.18 1.63
C MET A 55 3.78 -0.60 0.26
N VAL A 56 4.57 0.28 -0.35
CA VAL A 56 5.22 0.05 -1.64
C VAL A 56 6.72 0.15 -1.42
N HIS A 57 7.44 -0.91 -1.76
CA HIS A 57 8.90 -0.94 -1.70
C HIS A 57 9.44 -1.29 -3.09
N TYR A 58 10.24 -0.39 -3.65
CA TYR A 58 10.92 -0.60 -4.92
C TYR A 58 12.29 -1.23 -4.67
N HIS A 59 12.54 -2.35 -5.36
CA HIS A 59 13.84 -2.97 -5.48
C HIS A 59 14.42 -2.67 -6.88
N ALA A 60 15.61 -3.17 -7.16
CA ALA A 60 16.26 -2.94 -8.46
C ALA A 60 15.44 -3.47 -9.65
N ASP A 61 14.71 -4.57 -9.45
CA ASP A 61 14.01 -5.33 -10.49
C ASP A 61 12.57 -5.69 -10.12
N THR A 62 12.12 -5.37 -8.91
CA THR A 62 10.79 -5.75 -8.40
C THR A 62 10.13 -4.61 -7.63
N ILE A 63 8.79 -4.65 -7.58
CA ILE A 63 7.98 -3.79 -6.72
C ILE A 63 7.24 -4.68 -5.74
N GLU A 64 7.54 -4.54 -4.46
CA GLU A 64 6.86 -5.27 -3.39
C GLU A 64 5.70 -4.42 -2.85
N LEU A 65 4.50 -5.03 -2.84
CA LEU A 65 3.30 -4.45 -2.25
C LEU A 65 2.93 -5.23 -0.99
N ARG A 66 2.88 -4.55 0.15
CA ARG A 66 2.57 -5.19 1.43
C ARG A 66 1.41 -4.50 2.12
N LEU A 67 0.37 -5.28 2.44
CA LEU A 67 -0.74 -4.81 3.26
C LEU A 67 -0.36 -4.90 4.75
N VAL A 68 -0.34 -3.76 5.42
CA VAL A 68 0.00 -3.63 6.85
C VAL A 68 -0.98 -2.68 7.54
N SER A 69 -0.88 -2.54 8.85
CA SER A 69 -1.59 -1.49 9.58
C SER A 69 -0.87 -0.14 9.42
N ARG A 70 -1.55 0.98 9.61
CA ARG A 70 -0.94 2.32 9.51
C ARG A 70 0.19 2.46 10.54
N THR A 71 -0.01 2.01 11.78
CA THR A 71 1.03 2.06 12.82
C THR A 71 2.29 1.31 12.39
N GLU A 72 2.14 0.11 11.84
CA GLU A 72 3.26 -0.70 11.36
C GLU A 72 3.92 -0.06 10.13
N GLY A 73 3.12 0.48 9.21
CA GLY A 73 3.62 1.21 8.06
C GLY A 73 4.46 2.44 8.43
N GLU A 74 4.03 3.18 9.46
CA GLU A 74 4.80 4.30 10.00
C GLU A 74 6.10 3.85 10.68
N ARG A 75 6.07 2.75 11.44
CA ARG A 75 7.27 2.16 12.05
C ARG A 75 8.31 1.80 10.99
N LEU A 76 7.90 1.04 9.97
CA LEU A 76 8.77 0.63 8.86
C LEU A 76 9.28 1.85 8.07
N ALA A 77 8.43 2.83 7.81
CA ALA A 77 8.85 4.05 7.12
C ALA A 77 9.91 4.84 7.91
N ARG A 78 9.84 4.89 9.25
CA ARG A 78 10.90 5.49 10.09
C ARG A 78 12.19 4.68 10.03
N GLU A 79 12.12 3.35 10.08
CA GLU A 79 13.30 2.46 10.01
C GLU A 79 14.08 2.62 8.71
N HIS A 80 13.38 2.83 7.60
CA HIS A 80 13.98 3.06 6.29
C HIS A 80 14.31 4.54 6.01
N GLY A 81 14.19 5.42 7.00
CA GLY A 81 14.54 6.85 6.88
C GLY A 81 13.54 7.70 6.11
N GLY A 82 12.34 7.17 5.83
CA GLY A 82 11.28 7.88 5.14
C GLY A 82 10.51 8.87 6.01
N LEU A 83 10.37 8.61 7.32
CA LEU A 83 9.71 9.53 8.24
C LEU A 83 10.70 10.03 9.31
N PRO A 84 10.52 11.25 9.85
CA PRO A 84 11.26 11.71 11.02
C PRO A 84 11.06 10.72 12.19
N GLN A 85 12.11 10.56 13.00
CA GLN A 85 12.04 9.76 14.22
C GLN A 85 11.14 10.41 15.27
#